data_AF-A0A349CJT6-F1
#
_entry.id   AF-A0A349CJT6-F1
#
_cell.length_a   1.000
_cell.length_b   1.000
_cell.length_c   1.000
_cell.angle_alpha   90.00
_cell.angle_beta   90.00
_cell.angle_gamma   90.00
#
_symmetry.space_group_name_H-M   'P 1'
#
loop_
_entity.id
_entity.type
_entity.pdbx_description
1 polymer ?
#
loop_
_entity_poly.entity_id
_entity_poly.type
_entity_poly.pdbx_seq_one_letter_code
_entity_poly.pdbx_strand_id
1 'polypeptide(L)'
;MLKADLHVHTCYSPDSNNSLDDIIKRCLKIGINCLAVCDHGTTAGALKLQAIAPFKIIVAEEILTPHGEIMGMFLKETIPSGITPQETIKRIRAQDGLVCIPHPFDKYRSSAFQGINLEAIKRDIDIIEVHNGRMLAFQDRTQALKFAIRNNLRQSAGSDA
;
A
#
# COMPACT_ATOMS: atom_id res chain seq x y z
N MET A 1 -3.70 9.10 -20.54
CA MET A 1 -3.67 7.73 -19.99
C MET A 1 -3.06 7.78 -18.60
N LEU A 2 -3.65 7.11 -17.61
CA LEU A 2 -3.08 7.00 -16.26
C LEU A 2 -2.03 5.88 -16.24
N LYS A 3 -0.87 6.15 -15.65
CA LYS A 3 0.21 5.18 -15.39
C LYS A 3 0.56 5.30 -13.91
N ALA A 4 0.17 4.30 -13.14
CA ALA A 4 0.20 4.35 -11.70
C ALA A 4 1.15 3.31 -11.11
N ASP A 5 1.80 3.70 -10.02
CA ASP A 5 2.47 2.80 -9.09
C ASP A 5 1.82 2.99 -7.71
N LEU A 6 1.18 1.94 -7.21
CA LEU A 6 0.29 2.03 -6.04
C LEU A 6 0.94 1.53 -4.75
N HIS A 7 2.27 1.39 -4.72
CA HIS A 7 3.03 1.05 -3.52
C HIS A 7 4.47 1.59 -3.65
N VAL A 8 4.77 2.71 -3.00
CA VAL A 8 6.11 3.33 -3.04
C VAL A 8 6.48 3.86 -1.66
N HIS A 9 7.73 3.67 -1.25
CA HIS A 9 8.29 4.21 -0.02
C HIS A 9 9.26 5.36 -0.31
N THR A 10 9.26 6.34 0.58
CA THR A 10 10.13 7.51 0.58
C THR A 10 11.13 7.43 1.72
N CYS A 11 12.01 8.43 1.82
CA CYS A 11 12.91 8.61 2.95
C CYS A 11 12.21 8.84 4.32
N TYR A 12 10.89 8.87 4.37
CA TYR A 12 10.10 8.88 5.63
C TYR A 12 9.78 7.48 6.13
N SER A 13 9.98 6.46 5.30
CA SER A 13 9.87 5.05 5.67
C SER A 13 11.23 4.52 6.14
N PRO A 14 11.29 3.66 7.16
CA PRO A 14 12.56 3.10 7.66
C PRO A 14 13.26 2.16 6.66
N ASP A 15 12.54 1.67 5.64
CA ASP A 15 13.03 0.72 4.65
C ASP A 15 13.48 1.38 3.33
N SER A 16 13.38 2.70 3.22
CA SER A 16 13.66 3.43 1.96
C SER A 16 14.54 4.65 2.17
N ASN A 17 15.40 4.89 1.18
CA ASN A 17 16.25 6.08 1.09
C ASN A 17 15.83 6.98 -0.08
N ASN A 18 14.68 6.72 -0.71
CA ASN A 18 14.23 7.48 -1.88
C ASN A 18 13.84 8.91 -1.47
N SER A 19 14.62 9.90 -1.89
CA SER A 19 14.26 11.30 -1.66
C SER A 19 13.02 11.69 -2.48
N LEU A 20 12.23 12.64 -1.97
CA LEU A 20 11.02 13.11 -2.67
C LEU A 20 11.34 13.66 -4.07
N ASP A 21 12.45 14.39 -4.20
CA ASP A 21 12.91 14.93 -5.48
C ASP A 21 13.31 13.83 -6.47
N ASP A 22 13.99 12.79 -6.00
CA ASP A 22 14.41 11.68 -6.86
C ASP A 22 13.22 10.85 -7.34
N ILE A 23 12.21 10.66 -6.49
CA ILE A 23 10.93 10.05 -6.87
C ILE A 23 10.27 10.84 -7.99
N ILE A 24 10.16 12.17 -7.86
CA ILE A 24 9.58 13.04 -8.89
C ILE A 24 10.36 12.95 -10.20
N LYS A 25 11.68 13.13 -10.15
CA LYS A 25 12.55 13.05 -11.33
C LYS A 25 12.42 11.69 -12.02
N ARG A 26 12.37 10.61 -11.25
CA ARG A 26 12.21 9.25 -11.78
C ARG A 26 10.87 9.07 -12.47
N CYS A 27 9.77 9.48 -11.83
CA CYS A 27 8.43 9.37 -12.39
C CYS A 27 8.28 10.16 -13.69
N LEU A 28 8.77 11.40 -13.73
CA LEU A 28 8.79 12.22 -14.94
C LEU A 28 9.58 11.55 -16.06
N LYS A 29 10.75 10.96 -15.75
CA LYS A 29 11.61 10.27 -16.72
C LYS A 29 10.95 9.03 -17.35
N ILE A 30 10.19 8.26 -16.56
CA ILE A 30 9.56 7.01 -17.04
C ILE A 30 8.08 7.18 -17.42
N GLY A 31 7.53 8.37 -17.20
CA GLY A 31 6.14 8.71 -17.53
C GLY A 31 5.09 8.14 -16.58
N ILE A 32 5.45 7.82 -15.33
CA ILE A 32 4.47 7.54 -14.27
C ILE A 32 3.85 8.86 -13.83
N ASN A 33 2.51 8.91 -13.76
CA ASN A 33 1.76 10.14 -13.48
C ASN A 33 0.74 9.98 -12.33
N CYS A 34 0.85 8.89 -11.57
CA CYS A 34 0.12 8.68 -10.34
C CYS A 34 0.94 7.80 -9.40
N LEU A 35 1.10 8.22 -8.15
CA LEU A 35 1.71 7.38 -7.11
C LEU A 35 0.75 7.21 -5.94
N ALA A 36 0.78 6.05 -5.30
CA ALA A 36 0.43 5.95 -3.88
C ALA A 36 1.73 5.83 -3.08
N VAL A 37 1.92 6.74 -2.13
CA VAL A 37 3.06 6.73 -1.23
C VAL A 37 2.62 6.10 0.07
N CYS A 38 3.26 5.00 0.46
CA CYS A 38 2.81 4.09 1.51
C CYS A 38 3.90 3.89 2.58
N ASP A 39 4.54 4.96 3.03
CA ASP A 39 5.57 4.89 4.06
C ASP A 39 5.07 4.13 5.30
N HIS A 40 5.94 3.35 5.95
CA HIS A 40 5.53 2.59 7.14
C HIS A 40 5.18 3.53 8.31
N GLY A 41 3.94 3.42 8.80
CA GLY A 41 3.49 4.12 10.00
C GLY A 41 3.45 5.64 9.90
N THR A 42 3.43 6.22 8.68
CA THR A 42 3.33 7.67 8.50
C THR A 42 2.80 8.07 7.13
N THR A 43 1.95 9.11 7.10
CA THR A 43 1.53 9.81 5.88
C THR A 43 2.43 10.99 5.53
N ALA A 44 3.45 11.30 6.34
CA ALA A 44 4.19 12.56 6.23
C ALA A 44 4.93 12.72 4.89
N GLY A 45 5.56 11.66 4.38
CA GLY A 45 6.22 11.67 3.07
C GLY A 45 5.21 11.85 1.94
N ALA A 46 4.08 11.15 2.03
CA ALA A 46 2.99 11.24 1.08
C ALA A 46 2.36 12.65 1.00
N LEU A 47 2.05 13.27 2.14
CA LEU A 47 1.50 14.63 2.21
C LEU A 47 2.47 15.67 1.65
N LYS A 48 3.76 15.56 2.00
CA LYS A 48 4.80 16.44 1.45
C LYS A 48 4.93 16.26 -0.06
N LEU A 49 4.96 15.02 -0.54
CA LEU A 49 5.06 14.75 -1.98
C LEU A 49 3.83 15.25 -2.74
N GLN A 50 2.63 15.10 -2.17
CA GLN A 50 1.39 15.62 -2.76
C GLN A 50 1.42 17.13 -2.98
N ALA A 51 2.07 17.89 -2.09
CA ALA A 51 2.17 19.34 -2.20
C ALA A 51 3.15 19.81 -3.31
N ILE A 52 4.14 18.99 -3.69
CA ILE A 52 5.22 19.40 -4.61
C ILE A 52 5.23 18.64 -5.94
N ALA A 53 4.62 17.47 -6.01
CA ALA A 53 4.65 16.65 -7.22
C ALA A 53 3.75 17.24 -8.33
N PRO A 54 4.22 17.30 -9.59
CA PRO A 54 3.43 17.80 -10.72
C PRO A 54 2.42 16.76 -11.26
N PHE A 55 2.16 15.69 -10.52
CA PHE A 55 1.29 14.58 -10.90
C PHE A 55 0.51 14.07 -9.67
N LYS A 56 -0.42 13.14 -9.88
CA LYS A 56 -1.34 12.73 -8.82
C LYS A 56 -0.60 11.94 -7.73
N ILE A 57 -0.80 12.33 -6.47
CA ILE A 57 -0.34 11.58 -5.30
C ILE A 57 -1.57 11.15 -4.49
N ILE A 58 -1.69 9.85 -4.28
CA ILE A 58 -2.59 9.24 -3.30
C ILE A 58 -1.81 9.20 -1.99
N VAL A 59 -2.33 9.90 -0.98
CA VAL A 59 -1.80 9.82 0.38
C VAL A 59 -2.20 8.46 0.93
N ALA A 60 -1.22 7.61 1.18
CA ALA A 60 -1.40 6.30 1.74
C ALA A 60 -0.40 6.07 2.87
N GLU A 61 -0.55 4.94 3.55
CA GLU A 61 0.30 4.52 4.66
C GLU A 61 0.27 2.99 4.71
N GLU A 62 1.42 2.36 4.94
CA GLU A 62 1.49 0.93 5.28
C GLU A 62 1.52 0.78 6.80
N ILE A 63 0.38 0.43 7.39
CA ILE A 63 0.19 0.35 8.84
C ILE A 63 0.53 -1.06 9.32
N LEU A 64 1.54 -1.15 10.20
CA LEU A 64 1.88 -2.40 10.87
C LEU A 64 0.82 -2.74 11.92
N THR A 65 0.30 -3.98 11.89
CA THR A 65 -0.57 -4.55 12.92
C THR A 65 0.09 -5.79 13.54
N PRO A 66 -0.41 -6.31 14.69
CA PRO A 66 0.10 -7.56 15.27
C PRO A 66 0.01 -8.80 14.37
N HIS A 67 -0.71 -8.73 13.25
CA HIS A 67 -1.01 -9.88 12.41
C HIS A 67 -0.58 -9.69 10.93
N GLY A 68 0.05 -8.56 10.61
CA GLY A 68 0.49 -8.19 9.25
C GLY A 68 0.25 -6.70 8.95
N GLU A 69 0.53 -6.29 7.73
CA GLU A 69 0.44 -4.88 7.30
C GLU A 69 -0.85 -4.59 6.52
N ILE A 70 -1.59 -3.55 6.91
CA ILE A 70 -2.75 -3.06 6.16
C ILE A 70 -2.40 -1.70 5.58
N MET A 71 -2.69 -1.48 4.31
CA MET A 71 -2.46 -0.20 3.66
C MET A 71 -3.75 0.62 3.61
N GLY A 72 -3.71 1.82 4.19
CA GLY A 72 -4.78 2.79 4.08
C GLY A 72 -4.55 3.71 2.90
N MET A 73 -5.51 3.81 1.98
CA MET A 73 -5.42 4.67 0.80
C MET A 73 -6.32 5.90 0.96
N PHE A 74 -5.92 7.03 0.38
CA PHE A 74 -6.65 8.31 0.44
C PHE A 74 -6.79 8.87 1.87
N LEU A 75 -5.75 8.69 2.68
CA LEU A 75 -5.70 9.20 4.05
C LEU A 75 -5.47 10.72 4.06
N LYS A 76 -5.89 11.35 5.16
CA LYS A 76 -5.70 12.77 5.47
C LYS A 76 -4.67 12.94 6.60
N GLU A 77 -4.55 11.96 7.48
CA GLU A 77 -3.61 11.94 8.61
C GLU A 77 -3.13 10.52 8.92
N THR A 78 -1.97 10.44 9.59
CA THR A 78 -1.33 9.18 10.02
C THR A 78 -2.21 8.37 10.97
N ILE A 79 -2.23 7.06 10.79
CA ILE A 79 -2.89 6.12 11.69
C ILE A 79 -1.83 5.51 12.64
N PRO A 80 -2.10 5.37 13.96
CA PRO A 80 -1.14 4.73 14.85
C PRO A 80 -0.82 3.29 14.46
N SER A 81 0.46 2.95 14.35
CA SER A 81 0.93 1.57 14.16
C SER A 81 0.78 0.71 15.43
N GLY A 82 0.78 -0.60 15.25
CA GLY A 82 0.72 -1.60 16.32
C GLY A 82 -0.68 -1.86 16.88
N ILE A 83 -1.71 -1.23 16.30
CA ILE A 83 -3.11 -1.45 16.67
C ILE A 83 -3.71 -2.66 15.94
N THR A 84 -4.87 -3.13 16.39
CA THR A 84 -5.52 -4.32 15.81
C THR A 84 -5.98 -4.05 14.37
N PRO A 85 -6.05 -5.08 13.50
CA PRO A 85 -6.58 -4.96 12.15
C PRO A 85 -7.94 -4.25 12.07
N GLN A 86 -8.85 -4.56 12.99
CA GLN A 86 -10.20 -3.98 13.03
C GLN A 86 -10.16 -2.49 13.36
N GLU A 87 -9.31 -2.06 14.29
CA GLU A 87 -9.14 -0.64 14.61
C GLU A 87 -8.44 0.11 13.47
N THR A 88 -7.44 -0.51 12.82
CA THR A 88 -6.82 0.04 11.61
C THR A 88 -7.86 0.28 10.52
N ILE A 89 -8.67 -0.73 10.18
CA ILE A 89 -9.76 -0.63 9.20
C ILE A 89 -10.73 0.49 9.59
N LYS A 90 -11.18 0.54 10.85
CA LYS A 90 -12.10 1.56 11.33
C LYS A 90 -11.53 2.97 11.16
N ARG A 91 -10.24 3.17 11.44
CA ARG A 91 -9.56 4.47 11.27
C ARG A 91 -9.39 4.86 9.81
N ILE A 92 -9.07 3.90 8.94
CA ILE A 92 -9.05 4.13 7.48
C ILE A 92 -10.43 4.61 7.02
N ARG A 93 -11.50 3.92 7.42
CA ARG A 93 -12.88 4.27 7.06
C ARG A 93 -13.32 5.62 7.63
N ALA A 94 -12.90 5.96 8.85
CA ALA A 94 -13.20 7.26 9.45
C ALA A 94 -12.62 8.44 8.66
N GLN A 95 -11.62 8.19 7.81
CA GLN A 95 -11.03 9.18 6.91
C GLN A 95 -11.63 9.14 5.49
N ASP A 96 -12.66 8.33 5.25
CA ASP A 96 -13.19 7.98 3.91
C ASP A 96 -12.17 7.23 3.03
N GLY A 97 -11.18 6.60 3.66
CA GLY A 97 -10.12 5.86 3.00
C GLY A 97 -10.55 4.48 2.51
N LEU A 98 -9.72 3.90 1.64
CA LEU A 98 -9.88 2.53 1.17
C LEU A 98 -8.89 1.59 1.86
N VAL A 99 -9.36 0.39 2.18
CA VAL A 99 -8.54 -0.66 2.78
C VAL A 99 -7.90 -1.49 1.66
N CYS A 100 -6.58 -1.42 1.57
CA CYS A 100 -5.77 -2.18 0.64
C CYS A 100 -4.94 -3.21 1.42
N ILE A 101 -4.91 -4.46 0.96
CA ILE A 101 -3.99 -5.46 1.50
C ILE A 101 -2.74 -5.57 0.61
N PRO A 102 -1.57 -5.16 1.11
CA PRO A 102 -0.30 -5.31 0.40
C PRO A 102 0.21 -6.74 0.49
N HIS A 103 0.94 -7.17 -0.56
CA HIS A 103 1.71 -8.43 -0.65
C HIS A 103 1.15 -9.63 0.18
N PRO A 104 -0.15 -9.99 0.04
CA PRO A 104 -0.92 -10.80 1.01
C PRO A 104 -0.42 -12.25 1.18
N PHE A 105 0.35 -12.76 0.24
CA PHE A 105 0.80 -14.15 0.21
C PHE A 105 2.32 -14.28 0.11
N ASP A 106 3.09 -13.21 0.31
CA ASP A 106 4.55 -13.28 0.28
C ASP A 106 5.06 -14.08 1.49
N LYS A 107 5.50 -15.32 1.26
CA LYS A 107 5.92 -16.21 2.35
C LYS A 107 7.26 -15.83 2.97
N TYR A 108 8.02 -14.92 2.34
CA TYR A 108 9.38 -14.58 2.74
C TYR A 108 9.46 -13.30 3.57
N ARG A 109 8.40 -12.50 3.63
CA ARG A 109 8.30 -11.38 4.56
C ARG A 109 7.63 -11.83 5.86
N SER A 110 8.29 -11.56 6.99
CA SER A 110 7.70 -11.72 8.31
C SER A 110 6.49 -10.78 8.53
N SER A 111 6.44 -9.67 7.78
CA SER A 111 5.32 -8.73 7.79
C SER A 111 4.18 -9.11 6.84
N ALA A 112 4.43 -10.04 5.91
CA ALA A 112 3.35 -10.56 5.10
C ALA A 112 2.26 -11.13 6.01
N PHE A 113 1.04 -11.01 5.51
CA PHE A 113 -0.25 -11.27 6.13
C PHE A 113 -0.47 -12.73 6.60
N GLN A 114 0.56 -13.39 7.16
CA GLN A 114 0.57 -14.78 7.62
C GLN A 114 -0.29 -14.98 8.88
N GLY A 115 -0.64 -13.91 9.59
CA GLY A 115 -1.42 -13.95 10.84
C GLY A 115 -2.87 -13.45 10.74
N ILE A 116 -3.20 -12.57 9.79
CA ILE A 116 -4.59 -12.12 9.61
C ILE A 116 -5.32 -13.16 8.78
N ASN A 117 -6.41 -13.68 9.33
CA ASN A 117 -7.34 -14.47 8.56
C ASN A 117 -8.01 -13.57 7.50
N LEU A 118 -7.50 -13.57 6.27
CA LEU A 118 -8.07 -12.82 5.14
C LEU A 118 -9.57 -13.09 4.98
N GLU A 119 -10.01 -14.32 5.24
CA GLU A 119 -11.43 -14.67 5.19
C GLU A 119 -12.25 -13.97 6.29
N ALA A 120 -11.64 -13.64 7.43
CA ALA A 120 -12.30 -12.94 8.52
C ALA A 120 -12.53 -11.45 8.22
N ILE A 121 -11.64 -10.81 7.45
CA ILE A 121 -11.73 -9.37 7.12
C ILE A 121 -12.12 -9.10 5.66
N LYS A 122 -12.35 -10.13 4.84
CA LYS A 122 -12.58 -9.97 3.38
C LYS A 122 -13.68 -8.99 2.98
N ARG A 123 -14.67 -8.79 3.86
CA ARG A 123 -15.79 -7.86 3.62
C ARG A 123 -15.39 -6.40 3.79
N ASP A 124 -14.29 -6.16 4.49
CA ASP A 124 -13.77 -4.83 4.77
C ASP A 124 -12.67 -4.41 3.78
N ILE A 125 -12.14 -5.35 3.00
CA ILE A 125 -11.12 -5.13 1.98
C ILE A 125 -11.75 -4.51 0.73
N ASP A 126 -11.18 -3.40 0.23
CA ASP A 126 -11.58 -2.83 -1.06
C ASP A 126 -10.65 -3.27 -2.20
N ILE A 127 -9.36 -3.35 -1.89
CA ILE A 127 -8.27 -3.52 -2.84
C ILE A 127 -7.31 -4.59 -2.32
N ILE A 128 -6.78 -5.41 -3.23
CA ILE A 128 -5.70 -6.35 -2.93
C ILE A 128 -4.57 -6.19 -3.93
N GLU A 129 -3.34 -6.15 -3.44
CA GLU A 129 -2.15 -6.10 -4.27
C GLU A 129 -1.89 -7.48 -4.91
N VAL A 130 -2.03 -7.54 -6.23
CA VAL A 130 -1.82 -8.77 -7.00
C VAL A 130 -0.45 -8.82 -7.69
N HIS A 131 0.22 -7.67 -7.77
CA HIS A 131 1.52 -7.52 -8.38
C HIS A 131 2.38 -6.55 -7.57
N ASN A 132 3.38 -7.07 -6.87
CA ASN A 132 4.37 -6.28 -6.14
C ASN A 132 5.76 -6.46 -6.79
N GLY A 133 6.51 -5.38 -6.96
CA GLY A 133 7.82 -5.40 -7.63
C GLY A 133 8.89 -6.21 -6.88
N ARG A 134 8.78 -6.30 -5.54
CA ARG A 134 9.70 -7.05 -4.67
C ARG A 134 9.33 -8.53 -4.51
N MET A 135 8.14 -8.97 -4.92
CA MET A 135 7.73 -10.38 -4.81
C MET A 135 8.52 -11.30 -5.76
N LEU A 136 9.25 -12.26 -5.17
CA LEU A 136 10.13 -13.21 -5.87
C LEU A 136 9.38 -14.40 -6.49
N ALA A 137 8.28 -14.86 -5.89
CA ALA A 137 7.59 -16.08 -6.30
C ALA A 137 6.34 -15.81 -7.16
N PHE A 138 6.26 -16.44 -8.32
CA PHE A 138 5.09 -16.36 -9.21
C PHE A 138 3.81 -16.95 -8.58
N GLN A 139 3.97 -17.93 -7.67
CA GLN A 139 2.85 -18.60 -7.00
C GLN A 139 2.05 -17.63 -6.12
N ASP A 140 2.72 -16.69 -5.47
CA ASP A 140 2.08 -15.76 -4.54
C ASP A 140 1.22 -14.73 -5.31
N ARG A 141 1.67 -14.28 -6.50
CA ARG A 141 0.87 -13.46 -7.43
C ARG A 141 -0.39 -14.20 -7.89
N THR A 142 -0.24 -15.48 -8.24
CA THR A 142 -1.36 -16.31 -8.69
C THR A 142 -2.38 -16.49 -7.57
N GLN A 143 -1.93 -16.62 -6.32
CA GLN A 143 -2.80 -16.75 -5.16
C GLN A 143 -3.55 -15.44 -4.87
N ALA A 144 -2.85 -14.30 -4.92
CA ALA A 144 -3.44 -12.97 -4.78
C ALA A 144 -4.54 -12.73 -5.83
N LEU A 145 -4.25 -13.00 -7.10
CA LEU A 145 -5.22 -12.86 -8.19
C LEU A 145 -6.44 -13.77 -8.01
N LYS A 146 -6.22 -15.04 -7.64
CA LYS A 146 -7.32 -15.99 -7.37
C LYS A 146 -8.20 -15.51 -6.22
N PHE A 147 -7.61 -15.00 -5.15
CA PHE A 147 -8.35 -14.47 -4.01
C PHE A 147 -9.17 -13.23 -4.41
N ALA A 148 -8.56 -12.31 -5.17
CA ALA A 148 -9.22 -11.11 -5.67
C ALA A 148 -10.48 -11.45 -6.50
N ILE A 149 -10.33 -12.36 -7.47
CA ILE A 149 -11.42 -12.78 -8.36
C ILE A 149 -12.56 -13.45 -7.56
N ARG A 150 -12.23 -14.40 -6.67
CA ARG A 150 -13.24 -15.13 -5.89
C ARG A 150 -14.07 -14.23 -4.97
N ASN A 151 -13.47 -13.15 -4.49
CA ASN A 151 -14.11 -12.23 -3.55
C ASN A 151 -14.56 -10.91 -4.20
N ASN A 152 -14.46 -10.79 -5.53
CA ASN A 152 -14.82 -9.59 -6.30
C ASN A 152 -14.12 -8.30 -5.80
N LEU A 153 -12.83 -8.41 -5.47
CA LEU A 153 -12.01 -7.30 -4.98
C LEU A 153 -11.31 -6.57 -6.13
N ARG A 154 -11.07 -5.28 -5.93
CA ARG A 154 -10.24 -4.49 -6.86
C ARG A 154 -8.78 -4.93 -6.73
N GLN A 155 -8.06 -4.84 -7.83
CA GLN A 155 -6.68 -5.31 -7.92
C GLN A 155 -5.74 -4.10 -8.03
N SER A 156 -4.66 -4.08 -7.26
CA SER A 156 -3.59 -3.10 -7.37
C SER A 156 -2.26 -3.73 -7.79
N ALA A 157 -1.37 -2.88 -8.29
CA ALA A 157 0.01 -3.21 -8.58
C ALA A 157 0.92 -2.09 -8.06
N GLY A 158 2.03 -2.47 -7.45
CA GLY A 158 3.01 -1.57 -6.88
C GLY A 158 4.44 -2.05 -7.11
N SER A 159 5.39 -1.13 -7.19
CA SER A 159 6.81 -1.50 -7.23
C SER A 159 7.34 -1.88 -5.86
N ASP A 160 6.73 -1.31 -4.80
CA ASP A 160 7.23 -1.37 -3.43
C ASP A 160 8.69 -0.89 -3.44
N ALA A 161 8.93 0.29 -4.03
CA ALA A 161 10.27 0.85 -4.25
C ALA A 161 10.78 1.68 -3.08
#